data_AF-A0A5S6QUD6-F1
#
_entry.id   AF-A0A5S6QUD6-F1
#
_cell.length_a   1.000
_cell.length_b   1.000
_cell.length_c   1.000
_cell.angle_alpha   90.00
_cell.angle_beta   90.00
_cell.angle_gamma   90.00
#
_symmetry.space_group_name_H-M   'P 1'
#
loop_
_entity.id
_entity.type
_entity.pdbx_description
1 polymer ?
#
loop_
_entity_poly.entity_id
_entity_poly.type
_entity_poly.pdbx_seq_one_letter_code
_entity_poly.pdbx_strand_id
1 'polypeptide(L)'
;MSRFMSRRNREKVAYNDHMFTFDILNAAGTVKFRRCDQRSMEECKARIHTLVSTGEVIKEINQHCHGSDAARVQVNAICTAAKRGAEQVMETPAVILNEAYRGASTATMGQMPSDRAMRQMIQRRRPAVEVPPPQPVD
;
A
#
# COMPACT_ATOMS: atom_id res chain seq x y z
N MET A 1 -5.04 -11.97 -3.16
CA MET A 1 -4.54 -11.07 -2.09
C MET A 1 -4.30 -9.68 -2.67
N SER A 2 -4.81 -8.64 -2.02
CA SER A 2 -4.54 -7.26 -2.41
C SER A 2 -3.11 -6.87 -2.01
N ARG A 3 -2.37 -6.21 -2.93
CA ARG A 3 -1.01 -5.72 -2.68
C ARG A 3 -1.04 -4.21 -2.54
N PHE A 4 -0.33 -3.70 -1.54
CA PHE A 4 -0.30 -2.28 -1.20
C PHE A 4 1.12 -1.75 -1.13
N MET A 5 1.24 -0.44 -1.27
CA MET A 5 2.47 0.28 -1.00
C MET A 5 2.35 0.99 0.34
N SER A 6 3.22 0.63 1.29
CA SER A 6 3.34 1.38 2.55
C SER A 6 3.78 2.84 2.31
N ARG A 7 3.69 3.67 3.35
CA ARG A 7 4.20 5.06 3.31
C ARG A 7 5.66 5.14 2.87
N ARG A 8 6.50 4.15 3.23
CA ARG A 8 7.93 4.07 2.87
C ARG A 8 8.21 3.26 1.60
N ASN A 9 7.23 3.11 0.70
CA ASN A 9 7.34 2.38 -0.57
C ASN A 9 7.72 0.89 -0.45
N ARG A 10 7.42 0.26 0.69
CA ARG A 10 7.59 -1.20 0.87
C ARG A 10 6.29 -1.93 0.58
N GLU A 11 6.39 -3.08 -0.08
CA GLU A 11 5.27 -3.99 -0.36
C GLU A 11 4.61 -4.46 0.94
N LYS A 12 3.29 -4.33 0.98
CA LYS A 12 2.41 -4.99 1.95
C LYS A 12 1.39 -5.83 1.21
N VAL A 13 0.88 -6.86 1.86
CA VAL A 13 -0.21 -7.70 1.33
C VAL A 13 -1.32 -7.84 2.36
N ALA A 14 -2.57 -7.84 1.92
CA ALA A 14 -3.70 -8.22 2.76
C ALA A 14 -4.03 -9.70 2.64
N TYR A 15 -4.38 -10.30 3.77
CA TYR A 15 -4.89 -11.65 3.88
C TYR A 15 -5.78 -11.74 5.12
N ASN A 16 -7.01 -12.24 4.96
CA ASN A 16 -8.02 -12.33 6.02
C ASN A 16 -8.14 -11.04 6.83
N ASP A 17 -8.25 -9.89 6.15
CA ASP A 17 -8.36 -8.55 6.74
C ASP A 17 -7.23 -8.13 7.69
N HIS A 18 -6.09 -8.81 7.60
CA HIS A 18 -4.83 -8.45 8.22
C HIS A 18 -3.81 -8.05 7.16
N MET A 19 -2.84 -7.23 7.56
CA MET A 19 -1.76 -6.79 6.68
C MET A 19 -0.45 -7.44 7.07
N PHE A 20 0.34 -7.81 6.06
CA PHE A 20 1.64 -8.44 6.22
C PHE A 20 2.72 -7.68 5.45
N THR A 21 3.91 -7.61 6.04
CA THR A 21 5.12 -7.03 5.46
C THR A 21 6.09 -8.14 5.07
N PHE A 22 6.87 -7.90 4.01
CA PHE A 22 7.95 -8.81 3.64
C PHE A 22 9.02 -8.86 4.74
N ASP A 23 9.48 -10.06 5.04
CA ASP A 23 10.57 -10.31 5.98
C ASP A 23 11.83 -10.77 5.24
N ILE A 24 11.77 -11.97 4.65
CA ILE A 24 12.88 -12.61 3.95
C ILE A 24 12.37 -13.64 2.93
N LEU A 25 13.22 -14.06 2.00
CA LEU A 25 12.99 -15.22 1.14
C LEU A 25 13.50 -16.52 1.79
N ASN A 26 12.97 -17.66 1.36
CA ASN A 26 13.64 -18.94 1.61
C ASN A 26 14.96 -19.03 0.82
N ALA A 27 15.80 -20.01 1.15
CA ALA A 27 17.10 -20.21 0.49
C ALA A 27 17.00 -20.35 -1.04
N ALA A 28 15.93 -20.97 -1.54
CA ALA A 28 15.70 -21.13 -2.98
C ALA A 28 15.12 -19.89 -3.67
N GLY A 29 14.76 -18.83 -2.94
CA GLY A 29 14.17 -17.62 -3.51
C GLY A 29 12.74 -17.79 -4.05
N THR A 30 12.07 -18.91 -3.75
CA THR A 30 10.74 -19.26 -4.29
C THR A 30 9.59 -18.89 -3.36
N VAL A 31 9.87 -18.63 -2.08
CA VAL A 31 8.88 -18.34 -1.04
C VAL A 31 9.25 -17.07 -0.30
N LYS A 32 8.32 -16.12 -0.20
CA LYS A 32 8.40 -14.95 0.67
C LYS A 32 7.82 -15.26 2.04
N PHE A 33 8.63 -15.14 3.08
CA PHE A 33 8.15 -15.11 4.46
C PHE A 33 7.69 -13.70 4.79
N ARG A 34 6.51 -13.60 5.39
CA ARG A 34 5.88 -12.33 5.71
C ARG A 34 5.42 -12.32 7.16
N ARG A 35 5.61 -11.19 7.82
CA ARG A 35 5.21 -10.96 9.22
C ARG A 35 4.01 -10.03 9.27
N CYS A 36 3.14 -10.21 10.25
CA CYS A 36 2.08 -9.24 10.52
C CYS A 36 2.66 -7.82 10.66
N ASP A 37 2.00 -6.84 10.07
CA ASP A 37 2.46 -5.45 10.08
C ASP A 37 2.28 -4.76 11.44
N GLN A 38 1.47 -5.33 12.32
CA GLN A 38 1.31 -4.94 13.72
C GLN A 38 2.33 -5.62 14.66
N ARG A 39 3.34 -6.33 14.14
CA ARG A 39 4.38 -6.98 14.96
C ARG A 39 5.02 -6.06 15.99
N SER A 40 5.27 -4.79 15.64
CA SER A 40 5.95 -3.85 16.51
C SER A 40 5.02 -3.13 17.49
N MET A 41 3.72 -3.05 17.19
CA MET A 41 2.74 -2.35 18.03
C MET A 41 2.03 -3.31 18.99
N GLU A 42 1.70 -4.51 18.51
CA GLU A 42 0.88 -5.51 19.23
C GLU A 42 1.69 -6.77 19.61
N GLU A 43 3.01 -6.74 19.41
CA GLU A 43 3.90 -7.90 19.54
C GLU A 43 3.47 -9.15 18.74
N CYS A 44 2.63 -8.94 17.71
CA CYS A 44 1.93 -10.01 17.02
C CYS A 44 2.87 -11.02 16.35
N LYS A 45 2.67 -12.31 16.63
CA LYS A 45 3.55 -13.39 16.13
C LYS A 45 3.05 -14.09 14.87
N ALA A 46 1.90 -13.68 14.32
CA ALA A 46 1.35 -14.22 13.09
C ALA A 46 2.28 -13.99 11.89
N ARG A 47 2.42 -15.02 11.05
CA ARG A 47 3.19 -15.02 9.81
C ARG A 47 2.45 -15.77 8.71
N ILE A 48 2.74 -15.39 7.48
CA ILE A 48 2.31 -16.14 6.29
C ILE A 48 3.50 -16.36 5.36
N HIS A 49 3.45 -17.45 4.62
CA HIS A 49 4.39 -17.74 3.53
C HIS A 49 3.65 -17.62 2.21
N THR A 50 4.20 -16.88 1.27
CA THR A 50 3.61 -16.72 -0.07
C THR A 50 4.57 -17.17 -1.15
N LEU A 51 4.08 -17.84 -2.19
CA LEU A 51 4.87 -18.13 -3.39
C LEU A 51 5.32 -16.83 -4.06
N VAL A 52 6.56 -16.79 -4.55
CA VAL A 52 7.08 -15.63 -5.29
C VAL A 52 6.38 -15.49 -6.65
N SER A 53 6.15 -16.61 -7.33
CA SER A 53 5.54 -16.65 -8.67
C SER A 53 4.09 -16.18 -8.68
N THR A 54 3.26 -16.71 -7.78
CA THR A 54 1.80 -16.44 -7.78
C THR A 54 1.40 -15.41 -6.72
N GLY A 55 2.16 -15.31 -5.63
CA GLY A 55 1.75 -14.56 -4.44
C GLY A 55 0.71 -15.28 -3.59
N GLU A 56 0.38 -16.53 -3.89
CA GLU A 56 -0.56 -17.36 -3.14
C GLU A 56 -0.02 -17.69 -1.74
N VAL A 57 -0.89 -17.71 -0.73
CA VAL A 57 -0.54 -18.13 0.63
C VAL A 57 -0.47 -19.66 0.66
N ILE A 58 0.71 -20.18 0.97
CA ILE A 58 0.96 -21.63 1.08
C ILE A 58 1.08 -22.11 2.53
N LYS A 59 1.20 -21.18 3.48
CA LYS A 59 1.28 -21.50 4.91
C LYS A 59 0.91 -20.31 5.78
N GLU A 60 0.18 -20.59 6.85
CA GLU A 60 -0.09 -19.69 7.96
C GLU A 60 0.62 -20.21 9.22
N ILE A 61 1.17 -19.31 10.04
CA ILE A 61 1.92 -19.65 11.25
C ILE A 61 1.52 -18.70 12.38
N ASN A 62 1.10 -19.27 13.50
CA ASN A 62 0.56 -18.59 14.69
C ASN A 62 -0.76 -17.84 14.42
N GLN A 63 -1.56 -17.69 15.47
CA GLN A 63 -2.75 -16.84 15.45
C GLN A 63 -2.38 -15.38 15.72
N HIS A 64 -3.25 -14.47 15.28
CA HIS A 64 -3.17 -13.05 15.63
C HIS A 64 -3.59 -12.86 17.10
N CYS A 65 -2.93 -11.92 17.79
CA CYS A 65 -3.30 -11.47 19.14
C CYS A 65 -4.20 -10.22 19.12
N HIS A 66 -4.59 -9.76 17.94
CA HIS A 66 -5.43 -8.58 17.72
C HIS A 66 -6.50 -8.93 16.68
N GLY A 67 -7.57 -8.12 16.64
CA GLY A 67 -8.62 -8.26 15.64
C GLY A 67 -8.16 -7.94 14.22
N SER A 68 -8.95 -8.39 13.25
CA SER A 68 -8.87 -7.97 11.84
C SER A 68 -9.38 -6.56 11.64
N ASP A 69 -8.95 -5.90 10.56
CA ASP A 69 -9.25 -4.48 10.32
C ASP A 69 -9.44 -4.22 8.82
N ALA A 70 -10.63 -4.57 8.32
CA ALA A 70 -11.02 -4.41 6.92
C ALA A 70 -10.98 -2.94 6.47
N ALA A 71 -11.34 -2.01 7.36
CA ALA A 71 -11.28 -0.57 7.08
C ALA A 71 -9.83 -0.13 6.82
N ARG A 72 -8.86 -0.55 7.66
CA ARG A 72 -7.43 -0.25 7.43
C ARG A 72 -6.89 -0.87 6.15
N VAL A 73 -7.33 -2.08 5.81
CA VAL A 73 -7.00 -2.70 4.52
C VAL A 73 -7.51 -1.83 3.36
N GLN A 74 -8.76 -1.35 3.43
CA GLN A 74 -9.33 -0.47 2.41
C GLN A 74 -8.62 0.89 2.34
N VAL A 75 -8.27 1.51 3.48
CA VAL A 75 -7.46 2.75 3.52
C VAL A 75 -6.13 2.56 2.77
N ASN A 76 -5.46 1.42 2.95
CA ASN A 76 -4.21 1.13 2.25
C ASN A 76 -4.42 0.88 0.75
N ALA A 77 -5.56 0.32 0.36
CA ALA A 77 -5.97 0.17 -1.04
C ALA A 77 -6.13 1.55 -1.71
N ILE A 78 -6.89 2.44 -1.07
CA ILE A 78 -7.14 3.81 -1.54
C ILE A 78 -5.83 4.59 -1.66
N CYS A 79 -4.99 4.56 -0.63
CA CYS A 79 -3.67 5.21 -0.66
C CYS A 79 -2.79 4.66 -1.80
N THR A 80 -2.88 3.37 -2.08
CA THR A 80 -2.10 2.75 -3.18
C THR A 80 -2.66 3.17 -4.54
N ALA A 81 -3.97 3.24 -4.70
CA ALA A 81 -4.62 3.73 -5.92
C ALA A 81 -4.24 5.20 -6.20
N ALA A 82 -4.30 6.07 -5.18
CA ALA A 82 -3.91 7.47 -5.31
C ALA A 82 -2.43 7.63 -5.73
N LYS A 83 -1.52 6.83 -5.17
CA LYS A 83 -0.11 6.84 -5.58
C LYS A 83 0.07 6.42 -7.04
N ARG A 84 -0.61 5.35 -7.48
CA ARG A 84 -0.55 4.88 -8.86
C ARG A 84 -1.12 5.91 -9.84
N GLY A 85 -2.25 6.51 -9.50
CA GLY A 85 -2.83 7.61 -10.30
C GLY A 85 -1.86 8.78 -10.44
N ALA A 86 -1.16 9.15 -9.35
CA ALA A 86 -0.15 10.21 -9.37
C ALA A 86 1.09 9.89 -10.23
N GLU A 87 1.44 8.61 -10.37
CA GLU A 87 2.56 8.14 -11.21
C GLU A 87 2.17 8.07 -12.70
N GLN A 88 0.88 7.87 -13.01
CA GLN A 88 0.39 7.60 -14.36
C GLN A 88 -0.20 8.81 -15.09
N VAL A 89 -0.81 9.75 -14.35
CA VAL A 89 -1.66 10.78 -14.97
C VAL A 89 -1.34 12.18 -14.42
N MET A 90 -1.33 13.18 -15.31
CA MET A 90 -1.13 14.60 -14.97
C MET A 90 -2.42 15.29 -14.50
N GLU A 91 -3.41 14.54 -14.02
CA GLU A 91 -4.64 15.08 -13.44
C GLU A 91 -4.38 15.87 -12.16
N THR A 92 -5.32 16.68 -11.70
CA THR A 92 -5.16 17.41 -10.43
C THR A 92 -5.25 16.44 -9.24
N PRO A 93 -4.63 16.75 -8.08
CA PRO A 93 -4.76 15.92 -6.89
C PRO A 93 -6.22 15.68 -6.47
N ALA A 94 -7.11 16.65 -6.70
CA ALA A 94 -8.53 16.52 -6.37
C ALA A 94 -9.21 15.41 -7.20
N VAL A 95 -8.91 15.32 -8.50
CA VAL A 95 -9.47 14.29 -9.38
C VAL A 95 -8.96 12.91 -8.97
N ILE A 96 -7.66 12.76 -8.74
CA ILE A 96 -7.04 11.51 -8.28
C ILE A 96 -7.66 11.02 -6.97
N LEU A 97 -7.90 11.94 -6.01
CA LEU A 97 -8.50 11.59 -4.74
C LEU A 97 -9.98 11.22 -4.87
N ASN A 98 -10.76 11.95 -5.68
CA ASN A 98 -12.16 11.63 -5.93
C ASN A 98 -12.32 10.24 -6.55
N GLU A 99 -11.44 9.88 -7.48
CA GLU A 99 -11.43 8.53 -8.05
C GLU A 99 -11.01 7.49 -7.01
N ALA A 100 -9.94 7.75 -6.26
CA ALA A 100 -9.45 6.82 -5.24
C ALA A 100 -10.46 6.60 -4.10
N TYR A 101 -11.29 7.59 -3.77
CA TYR A 101 -12.33 7.51 -2.73
C TYR A 101 -13.63 6.88 -3.21
N ARG A 102 -13.77 6.59 -4.52
CA ARG A 102 -14.98 5.99 -5.07
C ARG A 102 -15.28 4.66 -4.39
N GLY A 103 -16.45 4.55 -3.75
CA GLY A 103 -16.87 3.34 -3.04
C GLY A 103 -16.24 3.15 -1.65
N ALA A 104 -15.57 4.16 -1.09
CA ALA A 104 -15.08 4.12 0.28
C ALA A 104 -16.26 4.17 1.28
N SER A 105 -16.26 3.28 2.27
CA SER A 105 -17.25 3.30 3.35
C SER A 105 -16.98 4.43 4.35
N THR A 106 -17.99 4.81 5.16
CA THR A 106 -17.83 5.79 6.24
C THR A 106 -16.76 5.36 7.26
N ALA A 107 -16.71 4.06 7.60
CA ALA A 107 -15.70 3.51 8.50
C ALA A 107 -14.28 3.68 7.93
N THR A 108 -14.11 3.43 6.63
CA THR A 108 -12.84 3.64 5.94
C THR A 108 -12.47 5.12 5.91
N MET A 109 -13.41 6.01 5.58
CA MET A 109 -13.18 7.46 5.59
C MET A 109 -12.78 7.99 6.97
N GLY A 110 -13.34 7.43 8.05
CA GLY A 110 -12.97 7.77 9.43
C GLY A 110 -11.52 7.42 9.79
N GLN A 111 -10.87 6.50 9.06
CA GLN A 111 -9.48 6.09 9.27
C GLN A 111 -8.51 6.68 8.22
N MET A 112 -9.01 7.47 7.27
CA MET A 112 -8.17 8.03 6.21
C MET A 112 -7.14 9.03 6.76
N PRO A 113 -5.93 9.09 6.18
CA PRO A 113 -5.05 10.22 6.39
C PRO A 113 -5.74 11.54 6.02
N SER A 114 -5.31 12.64 6.64
CA SER A 114 -5.86 13.96 6.33
C SER A 114 -5.70 14.33 4.85
N ASP A 115 -6.61 15.17 4.34
CA ASP A 115 -6.55 15.65 2.94
C ASP A 115 -5.19 16.25 2.58
N ARG A 116 -4.60 17.04 3.49
CA ARG A 116 -3.24 17.57 3.35
C ARG A 116 -2.20 16.46 3.17
N ALA A 117 -2.27 15.40 3.99
CA ALA A 117 -1.34 14.28 3.88
C ALA A 117 -1.51 13.50 2.56
N MET A 118 -2.75 13.36 2.11
CA MET A 118 -3.10 12.70 0.84
C MET A 118 -2.58 13.50 -0.37
N ARG A 119 -2.76 14.82 -0.39
CA ARG A 119 -2.20 15.69 -1.44
C ARG A 119 -0.68 15.67 -1.47
N GLN A 120 -0.02 15.72 -0.31
CA GLN A 120 1.43 15.58 -0.22
C GLN A 120 1.92 14.23 -0.74
N MET A 121 1.17 13.16 -0.49
CA MET A 121 1.49 11.82 -1.01
C MET A 121 1.47 11.79 -2.54
N ILE A 122 0.46 12.40 -3.16
CA ILE A 122 0.35 12.53 -4.62
C ILE A 122 1.52 13.35 -5.17
N GLN A 123 1.82 14.51 -4.60
CA GLN A 123 2.89 15.39 -5.07
C GLN A 123 4.26 14.70 -5.06
N ARG A 124 4.58 13.95 -4.00
CA ARG A 124 5.84 13.21 -3.88
C ARG A 124 6.01 12.07 -4.89
N ARG A 125 4.93 11.68 -5.57
CA ARG A 125 4.90 10.57 -6.53
C ARG A 125 4.86 10.99 -7.97
N ARG A 126 4.60 12.27 -8.23
CA ARG A 126 4.68 12.78 -9.58
C ARG A 126 6.13 12.72 -10.05
N PRO A 127 6.38 12.28 -11.29
CA PRO A 127 7.67 12.47 -11.90
C PRO A 127 7.98 13.97 -11.91
N ALA A 128 9.26 14.31 -11.76
CA ALA A 128 9.70 15.66 -12.11
C ALA A 128 9.26 15.91 -13.55
N VAL A 129 8.51 16.98 -13.79
CA VAL A 129 8.28 17.43 -15.17
C VAL A 129 9.66 17.76 -15.70
N GLU A 130 10.15 17.00 -16.69
CA GLU A 130 11.30 17.45 -17.48
C GLU A 130 10.86 18.76 -18.11
N VAL A 131 11.41 19.86 -17.60
CA VAL A 131 11.26 21.17 -18.24
C VAL A 131 12.10 21.08 -19.51
N PRO A 132 11.49 21.17 -20.70
CA PRO A 132 12.25 21.21 -21.95
C PRO A 132 13.26 22.36 -21.86
N PRO A 133 14.52 22.16 -22.30
CA PRO A 133 15.50 23.24 -22.29
C PRO A 133 14.95 24.45 -23.06
N PRO A 134 15.22 25.68 -22.57
CA PRO A 134 14.75 26.89 -23.25
C PRO A 134 15.22 26.89 -24.69
N GLN A 135 14.30 27.19 -25.61
CA GLN A 135 14.63 27.31 -27.03
C GLN A 135 15.65 28.45 -27.20
N PRO A 136 16.69 28.27 -28.03
CA PRO A 136 17.63 29.35 -28.29
C PRO A 136 16.89 30.55 -28.88
N VAL A 137 17.19 31.73 -28.36
CA VAL A 137 16.73 33.00 -28.91
C VAL A 137 17.69 33.39 -30.05
N ASP A 138 17.14 33.59 -31.25
CA ASP A 138 17.85 34.18 -32.40
C ASP A 138 18.00 35.71 -32.24
#